data_AF-A0A3E0WQI3-F1
#
_entry.id   AF-A0A3E0WQI3-F1
#
_cell.length_a   1.000
_cell.length_b   1.000
_cell.length_c   1.000
_cell.angle_alpha   90.00
_cell.angle_beta   90.00
_cell.angle_gamma   90.00
#
_symmetry.space_group_name_H-M   'P 1'
#
loop_
_entity.id
_entity.type
_entity.pdbx_description
1 polymer ?
#
loop_
_entity_poly.entity_id
_entity_poly.type
_entity_poly.pdbx_seq_one_letter_code
_entity_poly.pdbx_strand_id
1 'polypeptide(L)'
;MAGKVLLLQGPMGPFFSRLASELTAEGCAVFKINFHGGDEADYRHPGALAYTGSFAEWRDYLAAFIAEQEIDRVFLYGDRRPYHVVALDVAASFRIPVYVFEEGYVRPAFVTVEAGGVNGRSSLPRDPNDYLDRAKAGAATADTIARPEVNPGKLAFWAHAWFSTRYAVYYWLGRKRYPLYRHHRPLNPYIEGARWGMSACKKAYYHCADKRRARRLFKPLRKRYFLFLCKSIAMRRFSITPASSLLRHLSKKSLPPLPAMRRRGRFWSSSSIRWIAPIAITGPRSLSSRRNIG
;
A
#
# COMPACT_ATOMS: atom_id res chain seq x y z
N MET A 1 -11.71 20.86 0.12
CA MET A 1 -12.48 20.30 -1.03
C MET A 1 -13.86 19.93 -0.51
N ALA A 2 -14.93 20.55 -0.96
CA ALA A 2 -16.28 20.12 -0.58
C ALA A 2 -16.72 18.95 -1.48
N GLY A 3 -17.31 17.91 -0.89
CA GLY A 3 -17.78 16.74 -1.64
C GLY A 3 -18.22 15.58 -0.75
N LYS A 4 -18.84 14.56 -1.35
CA LYS A 4 -19.38 13.38 -0.68
C LYS A 4 -18.66 12.12 -1.14
N VAL A 5 -17.94 11.50 -0.22
CA VAL A 5 -17.02 10.40 -0.49
C VAL A 5 -17.56 9.10 0.09
N LEU A 6 -17.58 8.03 -0.70
CA LEU A 6 -17.87 6.68 -0.22
C LEU A 6 -16.57 5.86 -0.10
N LEU A 7 -16.31 5.36 1.11
CA LEU A 7 -15.28 4.37 1.38
C LEU A 7 -15.91 2.97 1.38
N LEU A 8 -15.39 2.08 0.54
CA LEU A 8 -15.70 0.65 0.56
C LEU A 8 -14.66 -0.11 1.39
N GLN A 9 -14.47 -1.41 1.13
CA GLN A 9 -13.57 -2.24 1.92
C GLN A 9 -12.12 -1.76 1.79
N GLY A 10 -11.47 -1.50 2.91
CA GLY A 10 -10.09 -1.03 2.98
C GLY A 10 -9.04 -2.15 3.08
N PRO A 11 -7.75 -1.78 3.18
CA PRO A 11 -6.72 -2.69 3.67
C PRO A 11 -6.94 -2.99 5.16
N MET A 12 -6.36 -4.10 5.63
CA MET A 12 -6.40 -4.44 7.07
C MET A 12 -5.67 -3.36 7.88
N GLY A 13 -6.31 -2.90 8.95
CA GLY A 13 -5.82 -1.85 9.84
C GLY A 13 -6.48 -0.49 9.64
N PRO A 14 -6.04 0.54 10.37
CA PRO A 14 -6.76 1.80 10.56
C PRO A 14 -6.64 2.77 9.37
N PHE A 15 -6.11 2.33 8.22
CA PHE A 15 -5.79 3.21 7.11
C PHE A 15 -7.01 3.99 6.60
N PHE A 16 -8.12 3.31 6.30
CA PHE A 16 -9.35 3.99 5.85
C PHE A 16 -10.01 4.82 6.96
N SER A 17 -9.85 4.44 8.22
CA SER A 17 -10.29 5.28 9.33
C SER A 17 -9.49 6.59 9.40
N ARG A 18 -8.19 6.56 9.12
CA ARG A 18 -7.35 7.77 9.07
C ARG A 18 -7.65 8.60 7.83
N LEU A 19 -7.80 7.96 6.67
CA LEU A 19 -8.20 8.63 5.43
C LEU A 19 -9.53 9.36 5.61
N ALA A 20 -10.51 8.75 6.28
CA ALA A 20 -11.77 9.40 6.62
C ALA A 20 -11.55 10.65 7.47
N SER A 21 -10.70 10.60 8.50
CA SER A 21 -10.37 11.79 9.31
C SER A 21 -9.79 12.93 8.48
N GLU A 22 -8.88 12.61 7.56
CA GLU A 22 -8.23 13.59 6.69
C GLU A 22 -9.22 14.19 5.70
N LEU A 23 -10.06 13.37 5.05
CA LEU A 23 -11.10 13.84 4.14
C LEU A 23 -12.13 14.72 4.85
N THR A 24 -12.55 14.35 6.05
CA THR A 24 -13.47 15.16 6.86
C THR A 24 -12.82 16.49 7.25
N ALA A 25 -11.54 16.50 7.63
CA ALA A 25 -10.82 17.73 7.93
C ALA A 25 -10.69 18.67 6.71
N GLU A 26 -10.65 18.10 5.50
CA GLU A 26 -10.67 18.83 4.23
C GLU A 26 -12.07 19.30 3.78
N GLY A 27 -13.11 19.04 4.58
CA GLY A 27 -14.48 19.46 4.34
C GLY A 27 -15.34 18.49 3.52
N CYS A 28 -14.91 17.24 3.36
CA CYS A 28 -15.72 16.20 2.71
C CYS A 28 -16.69 15.54 3.71
N ALA A 29 -17.89 15.19 3.26
CA ALA A 29 -18.75 14.24 3.96
C ALA A 29 -18.30 12.81 3.60
N VAL A 30 -17.96 12.00 4.60
CA VAL A 30 -17.41 10.65 4.38
C VAL A 30 -18.42 9.60 4.82
N PHE A 31 -18.80 8.75 3.87
CA PHE A 31 -19.63 7.57 4.07
C PHE A 31 -18.76 6.33 4.04
N LYS A 32 -19.09 5.32 4.85
CA LYS A 32 -18.39 4.04 4.89
C LYS A 32 -19.41 2.92 4.82
N ILE A 33 -19.22 1.99 3.88
CA ILE A 33 -19.94 0.71 3.87
C ILE A 33 -18.99 -0.39 4.33
N ASN A 34 -19.41 -1.15 5.33
CA ASN A 34 -18.71 -2.30 5.88
C ASN A 34 -19.37 -3.59 5.41
N PHE A 35 -18.56 -4.53 4.92
CA PHE A 35 -19.06 -5.81 4.42
C PHE A 35 -18.97 -6.95 5.44
N HIS A 36 -18.15 -6.80 6.48
CA HIS A 36 -17.98 -7.81 7.53
C HIS A 36 -17.36 -7.20 8.79
N GLY A 37 -17.37 -7.96 9.89
CA GLY A 37 -16.95 -7.47 11.21
C GLY A 37 -15.49 -7.01 11.31
N GLY A 38 -14.58 -7.58 10.50
CA GLY A 38 -13.19 -7.13 10.40
C GLY A 38 -13.05 -5.71 9.82
N ASP A 39 -13.79 -5.39 8.76
CA ASP A 39 -13.83 -4.06 8.15
C ASP A 39 -14.44 -3.04 9.11
N GLU A 40 -15.53 -3.43 9.77
CA GLU A 40 -16.17 -2.63 10.81
C GLU A 40 -15.23 -2.37 11.99
N ALA A 41 -14.50 -3.37 12.48
CA ALA A 41 -13.61 -3.20 13.62
C ALA A 41 -12.46 -2.22 13.33
N ASP A 42 -11.95 -2.19 12.09
CA ASP A 42 -10.87 -1.33 11.64
C ASP A 42 -11.29 0.12 11.33
N TYR A 43 -12.60 0.38 11.25
CA TYR A 43 -13.16 1.71 11.04
C TYR A 43 -13.79 2.27 12.32
N ARG A 44 -13.30 3.41 12.81
CA ARG A 44 -13.68 3.93 14.15
C ARG A 44 -14.66 5.10 14.14
N HIS A 45 -15.00 5.64 12.96
CA HIS A 45 -15.91 6.78 12.88
C HIS A 45 -17.37 6.34 13.00
N PRO A 46 -18.21 7.12 13.69
CA PRO A 46 -19.64 6.87 13.72
C PRO A 46 -20.25 7.03 12.31
N GLY A 47 -21.43 6.45 12.10
CA GLY A 47 -22.14 6.56 10.82
C GLY A 47 -21.67 5.59 9.72
N ALA A 48 -20.76 4.66 10.03
CA ALA A 48 -20.46 3.56 9.12
C ALA A 48 -21.65 2.60 9.01
N LEU A 49 -22.01 2.27 7.77
CA LEU A 49 -23.15 1.43 7.42
C LEU A 49 -22.71 -0.01 7.30
N ALA A 50 -23.50 -0.93 7.84
CA ALA A 50 -23.28 -2.36 7.69
C ALA A 50 -24.11 -2.88 6.50
N TYR A 51 -23.46 -3.34 5.44
CA TYR A 51 -24.15 -4.03 4.37
C TYR A 51 -24.31 -5.52 4.71
N THR A 52 -25.53 -5.93 5.04
CA THR A 52 -25.87 -7.29 5.45
C THR A 52 -26.67 -8.07 4.40
N GLY A 53 -26.98 -7.44 3.26
CA GLY A 53 -27.68 -8.04 2.14
C GLY A 53 -26.84 -9.07 1.38
N SER A 54 -27.49 -9.76 0.44
CA SER A 54 -26.84 -10.75 -0.41
C SER A 54 -25.96 -10.10 -1.48
N PHE A 55 -25.01 -10.85 -2.05
CA PHE A 55 -24.23 -10.34 -3.17
C PHE A 55 -25.09 -9.98 -4.40
N ALA A 56 -26.25 -10.64 -4.57
CA ALA A 56 -27.17 -10.36 -5.68
C ALA A 56 -27.80 -8.97 -5.57
N GLU A 57 -28.14 -8.54 -4.35
CA GLU A 57 -28.77 -7.25 -4.07
C GLU A 57 -27.75 -6.09 -4.02
N TRP A 58 -26.44 -6.39 -4.06
CA TRP A 58 -25.40 -5.40 -3.84
C TRP A 58 -25.41 -4.30 -4.90
N ARG A 59 -25.64 -4.65 -6.17
CA ARG A 59 -25.69 -3.69 -7.27
C ARG A 59 -26.76 -2.63 -7.05
N ASP A 60 -27.97 -3.08 -6.75
CA ASP A 60 -29.13 -2.20 -6.61
C ASP A 60 -29.03 -1.37 -5.34
N TYR A 61 -28.59 -1.98 -4.24
CA TYR A 61 -28.30 -1.27 -3.00
C TYR A 61 -27.28 -0.15 -3.21
N LEU A 62 -26.15 -0.44 -3.87
CA LEU A 62 -25.10 0.54 -4.08
C LEU A 62 -25.57 1.66 -5.02
N ALA A 63 -26.32 1.35 -6.07
CA ALA A 63 -26.85 2.34 -7.00
C ALA A 63 -27.84 3.29 -6.29
N ALA A 64 -28.76 2.74 -5.49
CA ALA A 64 -29.68 3.53 -4.68
C ALA A 64 -28.92 4.40 -3.66
N PHE A 65 -27.92 3.83 -2.98
CA PHE A 65 -27.11 4.55 -2.01
C PHE A 65 -26.34 5.72 -2.63
N ILE A 66 -25.72 5.49 -3.80
CA ILE A 66 -25.00 6.53 -4.54
C ILE A 66 -25.94 7.68 -4.93
N ALA A 67 -27.14 7.35 -5.42
CA ALA A 67 -28.14 8.35 -5.81
C ALA A 67 -28.68 9.13 -4.61
N GLU A 68 -29.09 8.44 -3.55
CA GLU A 68 -29.69 9.05 -2.36
C GLU A 68 -28.70 9.95 -1.61
N GLN A 69 -27.47 9.47 -1.44
CA GLN A 69 -26.44 10.23 -0.73
C GLN A 69 -25.71 11.21 -1.64
N GLU A 70 -25.94 11.18 -2.96
CA GLU A 70 -25.25 11.99 -3.97
C GLU A 70 -23.72 11.84 -3.91
N ILE A 71 -23.26 10.59 -3.87
CA ILE A 71 -21.82 10.29 -3.78
C ILE A 71 -21.10 10.81 -5.04
N ASP A 72 -19.99 11.53 -4.85
CA ASP A 72 -19.19 12.10 -5.95
C ASP A 72 -17.88 11.37 -6.20
N ARG A 73 -17.41 10.56 -5.24
CA ARG A 73 -16.16 9.80 -5.32
C ARG A 73 -16.25 8.52 -4.52
N VAL A 74 -15.70 7.44 -5.05
CA VAL A 74 -15.58 6.16 -4.35
C VAL A 74 -14.12 5.83 -4.12
N PHE A 75 -13.75 5.39 -2.92
CA PHE A 75 -12.43 4.83 -2.63
C PHE A 75 -12.56 3.38 -2.17
N LEU A 76 -11.69 2.52 -2.71
CA LEU A 76 -11.67 1.09 -2.38
C LEU A 76 -10.24 0.55 -2.39
N TYR A 77 -10.01 -0.59 -1.74
CA TYR A 77 -8.72 -1.26 -1.75
C TYR A 77 -8.75 -2.56 -2.56
N GLY A 78 -8.01 -2.58 -3.67
CA GLY A 78 -7.97 -3.65 -4.66
C GLY A 78 -9.25 -3.74 -5.50
N ASP A 79 -9.11 -3.78 -6.83
CA ASP A 79 -10.21 -3.73 -7.81
C ASP A 79 -10.83 -5.09 -8.16
N ARG A 80 -10.23 -6.21 -7.70
CA ARG A 80 -10.65 -7.56 -8.09
C ARG A 80 -11.59 -8.26 -7.12
N ARG A 81 -11.95 -7.64 -6.00
CA ARG A 81 -12.90 -8.24 -5.04
C ARG A 81 -14.30 -8.23 -5.64
N PRO A 82 -15.13 -9.27 -5.49
CA PRO A 82 -16.44 -9.34 -6.16
C PRO A 82 -17.32 -8.09 -5.95
N TYR A 83 -17.42 -7.61 -4.70
CA TYR A 83 -18.16 -6.39 -4.36
C TYR A 83 -17.56 -5.12 -4.99
N HIS A 84 -16.23 -5.07 -5.13
CA HIS A 84 -15.53 -3.93 -5.75
C HIS A 84 -15.65 -3.93 -7.27
N VAL A 85 -15.70 -5.10 -7.91
CA VAL A 85 -15.97 -5.20 -9.35
C VAL A 85 -17.34 -4.61 -9.67
N VAL A 86 -18.37 -4.99 -8.91
CA VAL A 86 -19.71 -4.40 -9.05
C VAL A 86 -19.68 -2.90 -8.77
N ALA A 87 -18.92 -2.46 -7.76
CA ALA A 87 -18.82 -1.04 -7.43
C ALA A 87 -18.18 -0.21 -8.54
N LEU A 88 -17.18 -0.75 -9.25
CA LEU A 88 -16.58 -0.10 -10.41
C LEU A 88 -17.61 0.08 -11.53
N ASP A 89 -18.38 -0.97 -11.83
CA ASP A 89 -19.42 -0.93 -12.88
C ASP A 89 -20.53 0.08 -12.54
N VAL A 90 -21.01 0.08 -11.29
CA VAL A 90 -22.05 1.01 -10.83
C VAL A 90 -21.50 2.44 -10.83
N ALA A 91 -20.32 2.69 -10.28
CA ALA A 91 -19.75 4.04 -10.31
C ALA A 91 -19.56 4.56 -11.74
N ALA A 92 -19.17 3.69 -12.68
CA ALA A 92 -19.06 4.04 -14.09
C ALA A 92 -20.42 4.46 -14.70
N SER A 93 -21.53 3.80 -14.36
CA SER A 93 -22.86 4.18 -14.85
C SER A 93 -23.31 5.55 -14.34
N PHE A 94 -22.86 5.96 -13.15
CA PHE A 94 -23.08 7.29 -12.59
C PHE A 94 -22.01 8.32 -12.99
N ARG A 95 -21.00 7.93 -13.79
CA ARG A 95 -19.84 8.76 -14.16
C ARG A 95 -19.05 9.30 -12.96
N ILE A 96 -19.01 8.51 -11.89
CA ILE A 96 -18.33 8.84 -10.64
C ILE A 96 -16.92 8.24 -10.68
N PRO A 97 -15.85 9.02 -10.44
CA PRO A 97 -14.51 8.48 -10.36
C PRO A 97 -14.34 7.55 -9.15
N VAL A 98 -13.70 6.40 -9.41
CA VAL A 98 -13.30 5.45 -8.37
C VAL A 98 -11.79 5.51 -8.20
N TYR A 99 -11.33 5.65 -6.96
CA TYR A 99 -9.93 5.62 -6.58
C TYR A 99 -9.60 4.29 -5.91
N VAL A 100 -8.66 3.56 -6.51
CA VAL A 100 -8.30 2.22 -6.09
C VAL A 100 -6.93 2.25 -5.43
N PHE A 101 -6.88 1.83 -4.17
CA PHE A 101 -5.64 1.64 -3.43
C PHE A 101 -5.06 0.24 -3.62
N GLU A 102 -3.73 0.13 -3.65
CA GLU A 102 -2.97 -1.13 -3.75
C GLU A 102 -1.69 -1.07 -2.89
N GLU A 103 -1.17 -2.22 -2.47
CA GLU A 103 0.13 -2.38 -1.79
C GLU A 103 1.35 -2.08 -2.69
N GLY A 104 1.42 -0.84 -3.17
CA GLY A 104 2.61 -0.10 -3.62
C GLY A 104 3.44 -0.76 -4.73
N TYR A 105 3.41 -0.22 -5.94
CA TYR A 105 4.33 -0.58 -7.02
C TYR A 105 5.80 -0.32 -6.66
N VAL A 106 6.03 0.69 -5.84
CA VAL A 106 7.36 1.07 -5.34
C VAL A 106 7.43 0.74 -3.85
N ARG A 107 8.23 -0.28 -3.50
CA ARG A 107 8.43 -0.71 -2.11
C ARG A 107 9.83 -0.34 -1.60
N PRO A 108 10.00 -0.15 -0.28
CA PRO A 108 8.99 -0.26 0.80
C PRO A 108 8.26 1.06 1.10
N ALA A 109 7.14 0.93 1.83
CA ALA A 109 6.40 2.00 2.53
C ALA A 109 5.53 2.97 1.72
N PHE A 110 5.20 2.64 0.48
CA PHE A 110 4.19 3.35 -0.29
C PHE A 110 2.93 2.53 -0.44
N VAL A 111 1.79 3.22 -0.47
CA VAL A 111 0.51 2.71 -0.96
C VAL A 111 0.23 3.45 -2.25
N THR A 112 -0.07 2.72 -3.31
CA THR A 112 -0.42 3.33 -4.60
C THR A 112 -1.91 3.64 -4.60
N VAL A 113 -2.30 4.77 -5.20
CA VAL A 113 -3.69 5.11 -5.51
C VAL A 113 -3.79 5.48 -6.99
N GLU A 114 -4.77 4.92 -7.69
CA GLU A 114 -5.06 5.24 -9.09
C GLU A 114 -6.55 5.44 -9.32
N ALA A 115 -6.90 6.29 -10.28
CA ALA A 115 -8.27 6.42 -10.76
C ALA A 115 -8.61 5.26 -11.71
N GLY A 116 -9.80 4.67 -11.54
CA GLY A 116 -10.35 3.60 -12.36
C GLY A 116 -9.89 2.20 -11.96
N GLY A 117 -8.58 1.93 -11.90
CA GLY A 117 -8.07 0.58 -11.64
C GLY A 117 -6.58 0.52 -11.34
N VAL A 118 -6.12 -0.64 -10.87
CA VAL A 118 -4.71 -0.90 -10.51
C VAL A 118 -4.21 -2.18 -11.17
N ASN A 119 -2.90 -2.40 -11.13
CA ASN A 119 -2.21 -3.55 -11.75
C ASN A 119 -2.55 -3.66 -13.25
N GLY A 120 -3.14 -4.78 -13.68
CA GLY A 120 -3.53 -4.98 -15.08
C GLY A 120 -4.58 -3.99 -15.60
N ARG A 121 -5.28 -3.27 -14.72
CA ARG A 121 -6.25 -2.21 -15.04
C ARG A 121 -5.71 -0.81 -14.77
N SER A 122 -4.42 -0.70 -14.46
CA SER A 122 -3.75 0.60 -14.31
C SER A 122 -3.82 1.41 -15.60
N SER A 123 -3.98 2.72 -15.45
CA SER A 123 -3.94 3.69 -16.54
C SER A 123 -2.53 4.18 -16.87
N LEU A 124 -1.54 3.65 -16.15
CA LEU A 124 -0.14 4.00 -16.36
C LEU A 124 0.31 3.61 -17.78
N PRO A 125 1.20 4.43 -18.40
CA PRO A 125 1.76 4.12 -19.70
C PRO A 125 2.32 2.69 -19.78
N ARG A 126 2.00 1.99 -20.86
CA ARG A 126 2.54 0.64 -21.12
C ARG A 126 3.85 0.68 -21.89
N ASP A 127 4.09 1.76 -22.62
CA ASP A 127 5.34 1.97 -23.35
C ASP A 127 6.44 2.44 -22.38
N PRO A 128 7.56 1.72 -22.26
CA PRO A 128 8.72 2.18 -21.50
C PRO A 128 9.24 3.55 -21.94
N ASN A 129 9.11 3.90 -23.22
CA ASN A 129 9.59 5.18 -23.76
C ASN A 129 8.86 6.37 -23.16
N ASP A 130 7.56 6.24 -22.84
CA ASP A 130 6.80 7.30 -22.18
C ASP A 130 7.44 7.72 -20.85
N TYR A 131 7.98 6.76 -20.09
CA TYR A 131 8.67 7.06 -18.83
C TYR A 131 10.03 7.71 -19.05
N LEU A 132 10.79 7.23 -20.05
CA LEU A 132 12.10 7.78 -20.39
C LEU A 132 11.96 9.22 -20.87
N ASP A 133 10.96 9.51 -21.68
CA ASP A 133 10.74 10.84 -22.23
C ASP A 133 10.24 11.81 -21.15
N ARG A 134 9.38 11.35 -20.23
CA ARG A 134 9.02 12.11 -19.02
C ARG A 134 10.24 12.42 -18.15
N ALA A 135 11.12 11.44 -17.93
CA ALA A 135 12.33 11.64 -17.15
C ALA A 135 13.28 12.65 -17.82
N LYS A 136 13.45 12.57 -19.14
CA LYS A 136 14.23 13.55 -19.93
C LYS A 136 13.61 14.94 -19.92
N ALA A 137 12.28 15.04 -19.94
CA ALA A 137 11.53 16.30 -19.88
C ALA A 137 11.54 16.96 -18.50
N GLY A 138 12.29 16.42 -17.53
CA GLY A 138 12.37 16.98 -16.19
C GLY A 138 11.10 16.77 -15.35
N ALA A 139 10.26 15.78 -15.71
CA ALA A 139 9.14 15.39 -14.86
C ALA A 139 9.70 14.92 -13.51
N ALA A 140 9.51 15.76 -12.48
CA ALA A 140 9.88 15.60 -11.08
C ALA A 140 10.91 14.49 -10.82
N THR A 141 12.19 14.87 -10.69
CA THR A 141 13.18 13.96 -10.11
C THR A 141 12.70 13.52 -8.73
N ALA A 142 12.91 12.25 -8.41
CA ALA A 142 12.50 11.59 -7.16
C ALA A 142 12.97 12.32 -5.89
N ASP A 143 13.84 13.33 -6.01
CA ASP A 143 14.31 14.22 -4.95
C ASP A 143 13.22 15.09 -4.31
N THR A 144 12.08 15.30 -4.98
CA THR A 144 10.96 16.09 -4.41
C THR A 144 10.10 15.33 -3.42
N ILE A 145 10.09 13.99 -3.45
CA ILE A 145 9.35 13.18 -2.48
C ILE A 145 10.37 12.60 -1.53
N ALA A 146 10.52 13.22 -0.35
CA ALA A 146 11.33 12.69 0.72
C ALA A 146 10.97 11.22 0.94
N ARG A 147 11.88 10.30 0.54
CA ARG A 147 11.69 8.89 0.78
C ARG A 147 11.59 8.73 2.29
N PRO A 148 10.43 8.32 2.83
CA PRO A 148 10.35 8.16 4.26
C PRO A 148 11.39 7.12 4.65
N GLU A 149 12.21 7.41 5.67
CA GLU A 149 13.17 6.46 6.25
C GLU A 149 12.39 5.37 7.00
N VAL A 150 11.57 4.62 6.27
CA VAL A 150 10.86 3.49 6.82
C VAL A 150 11.83 2.33 6.71
N ASN A 151 12.49 2.05 7.82
CA ASN A 151 13.13 0.76 8.00
C ASN A 151 12.00 -0.21 8.39
N PRO A 152 11.50 -1.09 7.50
CA PRO A 152 10.53 -2.12 7.87
C PRO A 152 11.23 -3.15 8.76
N GLY A 153 11.51 -2.75 9.99
CA GLY A 153 12.08 -3.58 11.03
C GLY A 153 11.02 -4.49 11.61
N LYS A 154 11.38 -5.17 12.71
CA LYS A 154 10.48 -6.08 13.44
C LYS A 154 9.14 -5.43 13.81
N LEU A 155 9.13 -4.11 14.07
CA LEU A 155 7.92 -3.37 14.44
C LEU A 155 6.87 -3.36 13.33
N ALA A 156 7.26 -3.18 12.07
CA ALA A 156 6.33 -3.21 10.93
C ALA A 156 5.70 -4.59 10.75
N PHE A 157 6.50 -5.65 10.94
CA PHE A 157 6.00 -7.02 10.93
C PHE A 157 5.00 -7.28 12.06
N TRP A 158 5.32 -6.88 13.30
CA TRP A 158 4.41 -7.07 14.44
C TRP A 158 3.13 -6.26 14.31
N ALA A 159 3.21 -5.03 13.80
CA ALA A 159 2.02 -4.23 13.49
C ALA A 159 1.13 -4.94 12.45
N HIS A 160 1.72 -5.42 11.35
CA HIS A 160 0.98 -6.15 10.33
C HIS A 160 0.36 -7.45 10.89
N ALA A 161 1.10 -8.21 11.69
CA ALA A 161 0.61 -9.43 12.34
C ALA A 161 -0.55 -9.13 13.29
N TRP A 162 -0.44 -8.08 14.10
CA TRP A 162 -1.50 -7.62 14.99
C TRP A 162 -2.77 -7.24 14.23
N PHE A 163 -2.67 -6.36 13.23
CA PHE A 163 -3.84 -5.93 12.45
C PHE A 163 -4.47 -7.09 11.68
N SER A 164 -3.67 -7.98 11.09
CA SER A 164 -4.19 -9.15 10.37
C SER A 164 -4.91 -10.12 11.32
N THR A 165 -4.35 -10.37 12.49
CA THR A 165 -4.95 -11.25 13.51
C THR A 165 -6.25 -10.65 14.02
N ARG A 166 -6.23 -9.36 14.37
CA ARG A 166 -7.42 -8.62 14.81
C ARG A 166 -8.52 -8.68 13.76
N TYR A 167 -8.19 -8.36 12.51
CA TYR A 167 -9.12 -8.40 11.39
C TYR A 167 -9.77 -9.78 11.22
N ALA A 168 -8.99 -10.86 11.28
CA ALA A 168 -9.50 -12.23 11.19
C ALA A 168 -10.41 -12.61 12.38
N VAL A 169 -10.05 -12.22 13.61
CA VAL A 169 -10.86 -12.45 14.81
C VAL A 169 -12.21 -11.73 14.71
N TYR A 170 -12.21 -10.44 14.34
CA TYR A 170 -13.47 -9.69 14.20
C TYR A 170 -14.29 -10.11 12.98
N TYR A 171 -13.65 -10.56 11.90
CA TYR A 171 -14.34 -11.24 10.80
C TYR A 171 -15.10 -12.46 11.31
N TRP A 172 -14.45 -13.32 12.10
CA TRP A 172 -15.07 -14.52 12.66
C TRP A 172 -16.17 -14.21 13.68
N LEU A 173 -15.95 -13.26 14.60
CA LEU A 173 -16.94 -12.84 15.60
C LEU A 173 -18.15 -12.16 14.94
N GLY A 174 -17.92 -11.35 13.90
CA GLY A 174 -18.96 -10.63 13.17
C GLY A 174 -19.80 -11.47 12.21
N ARG A 175 -19.51 -12.77 12.05
CA ARG A 175 -20.20 -13.64 11.08
C ARG A 175 -21.72 -13.68 11.23
N LYS A 176 -22.24 -13.54 12.47
CA LYS A 176 -23.69 -13.51 12.73
C LYS A 176 -24.34 -12.22 12.22
N ARG A 177 -23.61 -11.10 12.27
CA ARG A 177 -24.09 -9.80 11.79
C ARG A 177 -24.02 -9.70 10.25
N TYR A 178 -23.06 -10.38 9.64
CA TYR A 178 -22.86 -10.39 8.19
C TYR A 178 -23.01 -11.82 7.63
N PRO A 179 -24.19 -12.44 7.73
CA PRO A 179 -24.37 -13.85 7.41
C PRO A 179 -24.25 -14.15 5.91
N LEU A 180 -24.62 -13.20 5.05
CA LEU A 180 -24.65 -13.37 3.59
C LEU A 180 -23.35 -12.96 2.90
N TYR A 181 -22.41 -12.35 3.63
CA TYR A 181 -21.15 -11.90 3.06
C TYR A 181 -20.22 -13.08 2.75
N ARG A 182 -19.76 -13.15 1.50
CA ARG A 182 -18.76 -14.13 1.05
C ARG A 182 -17.41 -13.46 0.92
N HIS A 183 -16.49 -13.81 1.82
CA HIS A 183 -15.15 -13.26 1.79
C HIS A 183 -14.36 -13.79 0.59
N HIS A 184 -13.69 -12.89 -0.14
CA HIS A 184 -12.89 -13.19 -1.34
C HIS A 184 -11.65 -14.09 -1.07
N ARG A 185 -11.36 -14.38 0.19
CA ARG A 185 -10.31 -15.30 0.68
C ARG A 185 -10.90 -16.20 1.75
N PRO A 186 -10.49 -17.47 1.83
CA PRO A 186 -10.88 -18.36 2.92
C PRO A 186 -10.15 -17.95 4.22
N LEU A 187 -10.74 -17.02 4.96
CA LEU A 187 -10.27 -16.61 6.29
C LEU A 187 -10.83 -17.55 7.36
N ASN A 188 -10.30 -18.77 7.42
CA ASN A 188 -10.58 -19.66 8.55
C ASN A 188 -9.47 -19.46 9.60
N PRO A 189 -9.78 -18.90 10.78
CA PRO A 189 -8.78 -18.54 11.79
C PRO A 189 -7.97 -19.75 12.27
N TYR A 190 -8.56 -20.95 12.29
CA TYR A 190 -7.85 -22.18 12.68
C TYR A 190 -6.85 -22.63 11.60
N ILE A 191 -7.28 -22.63 10.34
CA ILE A 191 -6.40 -23.00 9.20
C ILE A 191 -5.27 -21.99 9.06
N GLU A 192 -5.59 -20.71 9.22
CA GLU A 192 -4.60 -19.64 9.17
C GLU A 192 -3.63 -19.78 10.35
N GLY A 193 -4.12 -19.92 11.58
CA GLY A 193 -3.30 -20.20 12.76
C GLY A 193 -2.36 -21.41 12.57
N ALA A 194 -2.87 -22.52 12.04
CA ALA A 194 -2.07 -23.71 11.75
C ALA A 194 -0.99 -23.46 10.69
N ARG A 195 -1.30 -22.69 9.63
CA ARG A 195 -0.32 -22.29 8.61
C ARG A 195 0.77 -21.39 9.19
N TRP A 196 0.40 -20.45 10.05
CA TRP A 196 1.34 -19.58 10.75
C TRP A 196 2.23 -20.38 11.70
N GLY A 197 1.66 -21.32 12.47
CA GLY A 197 2.40 -22.25 13.32
C GLY A 197 3.38 -23.12 12.52
N MET A 198 2.91 -23.74 11.44
CA MET A 198 3.75 -24.55 10.55
C MET A 198 4.87 -23.72 9.91
N SER A 199 4.58 -22.47 9.51
CA SER A 199 5.58 -21.54 8.98
C SER A 199 6.65 -21.22 10.03
N ALA A 200 6.26 -20.97 11.28
CA ALA A 200 7.19 -20.75 12.38
C ALA A 200 8.06 -21.98 12.66
N CYS A 201 7.47 -23.18 12.70
CA CYS A 201 8.19 -24.45 12.85
C CYS A 201 9.18 -24.67 11.70
N LYS A 202 8.75 -24.49 10.45
CA LYS A 202 9.61 -24.58 9.26
C LYS A 202 10.75 -23.57 9.33
N LYS A 203 10.48 -22.33 9.72
CA LYS A 203 11.50 -21.28 9.85
C LYS A 203 12.53 -21.61 10.94
N ALA A 204 12.10 -22.16 12.07
CA ALA A 204 13.00 -22.63 13.12
C ALA A 204 13.86 -23.82 12.65
N TYR A 205 13.24 -24.80 11.99
CA TYR A 205 13.91 -25.96 11.40
C TYR A 205 14.96 -25.53 10.37
N TYR A 206 14.57 -24.72 9.38
CA TYR A 206 15.46 -24.23 8.33
C TYR A 206 16.53 -23.30 8.88
N HIS A 207 16.27 -22.47 9.88
CA HIS A 207 17.32 -21.67 10.53
C HIS A 207 18.43 -22.55 11.12
N CYS A 208 18.07 -23.67 11.74
CA CYS A 208 19.03 -24.64 12.28
C CYS A 208 19.72 -25.47 11.18
N ALA A 209 18.98 -25.91 10.17
CA ALA A 209 19.51 -26.66 9.02
C ALA A 209 20.44 -25.80 8.16
N ASP A 210 20.06 -24.56 7.87
CA ASP A 210 20.82 -23.62 7.06
C ASP A 210 22.04 -23.10 7.81
N LYS A 211 22.01 -22.93 9.14
CA LYS A 211 23.25 -22.70 9.90
C LYS A 211 24.25 -23.84 9.74
N ARG A 212 23.77 -25.09 9.71
CA ARG A 212 24.64 -26.27 9.48
C ARG A 212 25.14 -26.33 8.03
N ARG A 213 24.29 -26.06 7.04
CA ARG A 213 24.66 -26.00 5.62
C ARG A 213 25.61 -24.85 5.31
N ALA A 214 25.35 -23.65 5.84
CA ALA A 214 26.22 -22.49 5.72
C ALA A 214 27.62 -22.78 6.29
N ARG A 215 27.72 -23.41 7.47
CA ARG A 215 29.03 -23.84 8.01
C ARG A 215 29.78 -24.81 7.09
N ARG A 216 29.07 -25.70 6.38
CA ARG A 216 29.66 -26.64 5.41
C ARG A 216 29.99 -26.00 4.07
N LEU A 217 29.24 -25.00 3.62
CA LEU A 217 29.54 -24.27 2.39
C LEU A 217 30.74 -23.34 2.62
N PHE A 218 30.70 -22.51 3.66
CA PHE A 218 31.72 -21.46 3.89
C PHE A 218 33.06 -21.93 4.46
N LYS A 219 33.18 -23.18 4.96
CA LYS A 219 34.46 -23.73 5.45
C LYS A 219 35.20 -24.58 4.39
N PRO A 220 34.78 -25.81 4.06
CA PRO A 220 35.54 -26.69 3.17
C PRO A 220 35.45 -26.35 1.66
N LEU A 221 34.46 -25.59 1.21
CA LEU A 221 34.15 -25.45 -0.22
C LEU A 221 34.32 -24.03 -0.77
N ARG A 222 34.95 -23.10 -0.01
CA ARG A 222 35.03 -21.63 -0.20
C ARG A 222 35.40 -21.09 -1.60
N LYS A 223 35.73 -21.94 -2.59
CA LYS A 223 36.06 -21.57 -3.98
C LYS A 223 35.47 -22.51 -5.05
N ARG A 224 34.54 -23.41 -4.69
CA ARG A 224 34.03 -24.48 -5.57
C ARG A 224 32.54 -24.38 -5.90
N TYR A 225 31.88 -23.27 -5.54
CA TYR A 225 30.46 -23.06 -5.84
C TYR A 225 30.20 -21.60 -6.25
N PHE A 226 29.31 -21.43 -7.23
CA PHE A 226 28.72 -20.15 -7.57
C PHE A 226 27.38 -20.03 -6.83
N LEU A 227 27.22 -18.97 -6.03
CA LEU A 227 25.95 -18.72 -5.35
C LEU A 227 25.05 -17.93 -6.31
N PHE A 228 24.09 -18.60 -6.93
CA PHE A 228 23.00 -17.89 -7.60
C PHE A 228 22.05 -17.34 -6.53
N LEU A 229 21.95 -16.01 -6.46
CA LEU A 229 20.94 -15.35 -5.63
C LEU A 229 19.56 -15.61 -6.24
N CYS A 230 18.90 -16.67 -5.78
CA CYS A 230 17.44 -16.78 -5.91
C CYS A 230 16.83 -16.20 -4.63
N LYS A 231 15.99 -15.18 -4.79
CA LYS A 231 15.49 -14.32 -3.72
C LYS A 231 14.72 -15.14 -2.67
N SER A 232 15.32 -15.34 -1.49
CA SER A 232 14.63 -15.77 -0.28
C SER A 232 15.12 -14.93 0.92
N ILE A 233 14.16 -14.42 1.68
CA ILE A 233 14.28 -13.38 2.69
C ILE A 233 15.13 -13.86 3.87
N ALA A 234 16.36 -13.33 3.96
CA ALA A 234 17.02 -12.85 5.18
C ALA A 234 18.48 -12.45 4.90
N MET A 235 18.73 -11.29 4.30
CA MET A 235 20.05 -10.67 4.39
C MET A 235 20.21 -10.05 5.78
N ARG A 236 20.91 -10.73 6.68
CA ARG A 236 21.68 -10.00 7.69
C ARG A 236 22.73 -9.18 6.93
N ARG A 237 22.93 -7.91 7.31
CA ARG A 237 23.98 -7.03 6.80
C ARG A 237 25.29 -7.82 6.68
N PHE A 238 25.66 -8.16 5.45
CA PHE A 238 27.03 -8.53 5.12
C PHE A 238 27.73 -7.23 4.76
N SER A 239 28.60 -6.75 5.64
CA SER A 239 29.64 -5.82 5.26
C SER A 239 30.53 -6.55 4.25
N ILE A 240 30.33 -6.23 2.97
CA ILE A 240 31.30 -6.56 1.94
C ILE A 240 32.46 -5.61 2.19
N THR A 241 33.51 -6.08 2.86
CA THR A 241 34.80 -5.40 2.83
C THR A 241 35.26 -5.46 1.37
N PRO A 242 35.43 -4.32 0.67
CA PRO A 242 35.99 -4.37 -0.67
C PRO A 242 37.39 -4.97 -0.56
N ALA A 243 37.71 -5.92 -1.45
CA ALA A 243 39.08 -6.38 -1.61
C ALA A 243 39.96 -5.15 -1.90
N SER A 244 40.81 -4.79 -0.95
CA SER A 244 41.69 -3.61 -0.95
C SER A 244 42.90 -3.77 -1.89
N SER A 245 42.71 -4.45 -3.02
CA SER A 245 43.73 -4.67 -4.04
C SER A 245 43.55 -3.85 -5.32
N LEU A 246 42.47 -3.08 -5.48
CA LEU A 246 42.25 -2.25 -6.68
C LEU A 246 42.24 -0.72 -6.47
N LEU A 247 42.30 -0.24 -5.23
CA LEU A 247 42.28 1.21 -4.92
C LEU A 247 43.67 1.80 -4.59
N ARG A 248 44.75 1.05 -4.83
CA ARG A 248 46.13 1.52 -4.57
C ARG A 248 46.78 2.27 -5.75
N HIS A 249 46.03 2.55 -6.82
CA HIS A 249 46.53 3.23 -8.01
C HIS A 249 45.86 4.57 -8.34
N LEU A 250 45.00 5.10 -7.46
CA LEU A 250 44.38 6.42 -7.65
C LEU A 250 44.53 7.32 -6.41
N SER A 251 45.66 7.23 -5.72
CA SER A 251 46.08 8.24 -4.74
C SER A 251 47.10 9.17 -5.39
N LYS A 252 46.60 10.26 -5.98
CA LYS A 252 47.29 11.55 -6.21
C LYS A 252 46.36 12.45 -7.03
N LYS A 253 45.38 13.05 -6.37
CA LYS A 253 44.84 14.37 -6.70
C LYS A 253 44.10 14.88 -5.47
N SER A 254 44.62 15.98 -4.95
CA SER A 254 44.20 16.75 -3.77
C SER A 254 42.71 17.11 -3.79
N LEU A 255 41.97 16.74 -2.74
CA LEU A 255 40.69 17.36 -2.39
C LEU A 255 40.89 18.36 -1.23
N PRO A 256 40.22 19.53 -1.25
CA PRO A 256 40.31 20.52 -0.18
C PRO A 256 39.50 20.09 1.06
N PRO A 257 39.80 20.64 2.26
CA PRO A 257 39.17 20.21 3.50
C PRO A 257 37.73 20.72 3.63
N LEU A 258 36.84 19.86 4.13
CA LEU A 258 35.46 20.20 4.52
C LEU A 258 35.46 21.02 5.83
N PRO A 259 34.61 22.05 5.99
CA PRO A 259 34.53 22.83 7.21
C PRO A 259 33.78 22.11 8.33
N ALA A 260 34.19 22.38 9.57
CA ALA A 260 33.76 21.74 10.81
C ALA A 260 32.31 22.08 11.21
N MET A 261 31.52 21.04 11.53
CA MET A 261 30.22 21.19 12.19
C MET A 261 30.38 21.59 13.66
N ARG A 262 29.83 22.75 14.02
CA ARG A 262 29.73 23.26 15.39
C ARG A 262 28.52 22.64 16.09
N ARG A 263 28.73 21.97 17.23
CA ARG A 263 27.66 21.57 18.17
C ARG A 263 27.13 22.80 18.92
N ARG A 264 25.81 23.03 18.88
CA ARG A 264 25.03 23.65 19.97
C ARG A 264 23.67 22.94 20.06
N GLY A 265 23.24 22.67 21.28
CA GLY A 265 22.06 21.83 21.57
C GLY A 265 20.86 22.59 22.12
N ARG A 266 19.88 21.76 22.54
CA ARG A 266 18.62 22.04 23.30
C ARG A 266 17.56 22.83 22.53
N PHE A 267 16.25 22.61 22.67
CA PHE A 267 15.37 21.58 23.23
C PHE A 267 13.98 21.98 22.70
N TRP A 268 13.15 21.00 22.29
CA TRP A 268 11.68 21.05 22.11
C TRP A 268 11.04 22.23 21.34
N SER A 269 10.40 21.92 20.21
CA SER A 269 9.14 22.58 19.83
C SER A 269 8.21 21.58 19.12
N SER A 270 6.92 21.75 19.35
CA SER A 270 5.83 21.11 18.64
C SER A 270 6.03 21.22 17.12
N SER A 271 5.81 20.14 16.39
CA SER A 271 5.71 20.14 14.93
C SER A 271 4.87 18.92 14.55
N SER A 272 3.55 19.07 14.46
CA SER A 272 2.87 19.57 13.25
C SER A 272 3.17 18.66 12.05
N ILE A 273 2.46 17.54 12.05
CA ILE A 273 1.72 16.97 10.92
C ILE A 273 1.85 17.80 9.63
N ARG A 274 2.64 17.29 8.68
CA ARG A 274 2.54 17.60 7.24
C ARG A 274 2.92 16.35 6.46
N TRP A 275 1.93 15.51 6.17
CA TRP A 275 2.09 14.36 5.26
C TRP A 275 0.86 14.20 4.37
N ILE A 276 0.50 15.25 3.63
CA ILE A 276 -0.25 15.11 2.39
C ILE A 276 0.33 16.14 1.43
N ALA A 277 1.13 15.70 0.46
CA ALA A 277 1.39 16.50 -0.73
C ALA A 277 0.04 16.68 -1.45
N PRO A 278 -0.26 17.86 -2.02
CA PRO A 278 -1.55 18.13 -2.61
C PRO A 278 -1.90 17.05 -3.63
N ILE A 279 -3.03 16.39 -3.43
CA ILE A 279 -3.61 15.44 -4.39
C ILE A 279 -3.94 16.24 -5.65
N ALA A 280 -3.03 16.27 -6.61
CA ALA A 280 -3.30 16.81 -7.93
C ALA A 280 -4.17 15.80 -8.69
N ILE A 281 -5.50 15.93 -8.51
CA ILE A 281 -6.49 15.24 -9.34
C ILE A 281 -6.38 15.85 -10.74
N THR A 282 -5.63 15.19 -11.62
CA THR A 282 -5.60 15.56 -13.04
C THR A 282 -6.81 14.92 -13.73
N GLY A 283 -7.88 15.69 -13.89
CA GLY A 283 -9.01 15.31 -14.73
C GLY A 283 -8.65 15.34 -16.23
N PRO A 284 -9.38 14.61 -17.09
CA PRO A 284 -9.13 14.63 -18.53
C PRO A 284 -9.44 16.03 -19.10
N ARG A 285 -8.45 16.67 -19.73
CA ARG A 285 -8.65 17.89 -20.50
C ARG A 285 -9.50 17.55 -21.74
N SER A 286 -10.68 18.15 -21.84
CA SER A 286 -11.47 18.14 -23.07
C SER A 286 -10.70 18.89 -24.17
N LEU A 287 -10.33 18.17 -25.22
CA LEU A 287 -9.89 18.78 -26.48
C LEU A 287 -11.14 19.34 -27.16
N SER A 288 -11.38 20.64 -27.00
CA SER A 288 -12.36 21.34 -27.82
C SER A 288 -11.79 21.56 -29.21
N SER A 289 -12.35 20.85 -30.19
CA SER A 289 -12.11 21.13 -31.60
C SER A 289 -12.75 22.48 -31.96
N ARG A 290 -11.94 23.52 -32.13
CA ARG A 290 -12.39 24.72 -32.84
C ARG A 290 -12.47 24.42 -34.33
N ARG A 291 -13.70 24.35 -34.85
CA ARG A 291 -13.97 24.68 -36.25
C ARG A 291 -13.66 26.16 -36.43
N ASN A 292 -12.90 26.51 -37.46
CA ASN A 292 -12.95 27.85 -38.02
C ASN A 292 -13.29 27.72 -39.50
N ILE A 293 -14.40 28.39 -39.82
CA ILE A 293 -14.88 28.78 -41.13
C ILE A 293 -14.09 30.03 -41.50
N GLY A 294 -13.67 30.14 -42.76
CA GLY A 294 -12.94 31.26 -43.33
C GLY A 294 -12.08 30.80 -44.48
#